data_AF-A0A496SQJ0-F1
#
_entry.id   AF-A0A496SQJ0-F1
#
_cell.length_a   1.000
_cell.length_b   1.000
_cell.length_c   1.000
_cell.angle_alpha   90.00
_cell.angle_beta   90.00
_cell.angle_gamma   90.00
#
_symmetry.space_group_name_H-M   'P 1'
#
loop_
_entity.id
_entity.type
_entity.pdbx_description
1 polymer ?
#
loop_
_entity_poly.entity_id
_entity_poly.type
_entity_poly.pdbx_seq_one_letter_code
_entity_poly.pdbx_strand_id
1 'polypeptide(L)'
;MKIIERRETWIHTHFVTDCIRLPSRRMREIKAEIEPFLRQLGIVYGIHFKEEKGEKGIRIVLECIPFPSTLETIQIKLQEVVKDIPAVPQSVQVYIKDNPRQANGGKTYGKG
;
A
#
# COMPACT_ATOMS: atom_id res chain seq x y z
N MET A 1 -4.40 -2.18 11.47
CA MET A 1 -3.76 -3.25 10.68
C MET A 1 -2.64 -3.78 11.55
N LYS A 2 -2.34 -5.06 11.46
CA LYS A 2 -1.30 -5.71 12.25
C LYS A 2 -0.33 -6.44 11.35
N ILE A 3 0.94 -6.41 11.74
CA ILE A 3 1.94 -7.34 11.24
C ILE A 3 1.69 -8.66 11.96
N ILE A 4 1.31 -9.67 11.19
CA ILE A 4 0.97 -11.01 11.71
C ILE A 4 2.14 -11.99 11.60
N GLU A 5 3.12 -11.67 10.74
CA GLU A 5 4.27 -12.53 10.51
C GLU A 5 5.45 -11.71 9.96
N ARG A 6 6.66 -12.12 10.33
CA ARG A 6 7.91 -11.67 9.70
C ARG A 6 8.61 -12.86 9.07
N ARG A 7 9.01 -12.72 7.81
CA ARG A 7 9.77 -13.73 7.07
C ARG A 7 11.03 -13.12 6.52
N GLU A 8 12.15 -13.78 6.75
CA GLU A 8 13.42 -13.42 6.13
C GLU A 8 13.63 -14.34 4.92
N THR A 9 14.01 -13.73 3.80
CA THR A 9 14.45 -14.44 2.60
C THR A 9 15.95 -14.25 2.45
N TRP A 10 16.56 -14.69 1.34
CA TRP A 10 18.00 -14.55 1.15
C TRP A 10 18.47 -13.07 1.04
N ILE A 11 17.61 -12.16 0.58
CA ILE A 11 18.00 -10.74 0.39
C ILE A 11 17.02 -9.73 0.98
N HIS A 12 15.81 -10.17 1.37
CA HIS A 12 14.75 -9.26 1.82
C HIS A 12 14.11 -9.73 3.12
N THR A 13 13.60 -8.77 3.88
CA THR A 13 12.70 -9.01 4.99
C THR A 13 11.26 -8.67 4.60
N HIS A 14 10.34 -9.60 4.85
CA HIS A 14 8.92 -9.45 4.55
C HIS A 14 8.14 -9.33 5.86
N PHE A 15 7.31 -8.28 5.96
CA PHE A 15 6.32 -8.13 7.02
C PHE A 15 4.94 -8.42 6.42
N VAL A 16 4.33 -9.53 6.81
CA VAL A 16 3.00 -9.93 6.36
C VAL A 16 1.97 -9.24 7.25
N THR A 17 1.00 -8.58 6.63
CA THR A 17 -0.08 -7.89 7.35
C THR A 17 -1.40 -8.67 7.30
N ASP A 18 -2.31 -8.35 8.21
CA ASP A 18 -3.70 -8.83 8.18
C ASP A 18 -4.59 -8.08 7.17
N CYS A 19 -4.02 -7.13 6.41
CA CYS A 19 -4.80 -6.27 5.53
C CYS A 19 -4.97 -6.88 4.15
N ILE A 20 -6.22 -7.11 3.72
CA ILE A 20 -6.53 -7.82 2.47
C ILE A 20 -6.17 -7.03 1.20
N ARG A 21 -6.18 -5.70 1.30
CA ARG A 21 -5.94 -4.79 0.18
C ARG A 21 -5.52 -3.44 0.74
N LEU A 22 -4.53 -2.81 0.14
CA LEU A 22 -4.06 -1.51 0.59
C LEU A 22 -4.13 -0.50 -0.57
N PRO A 23 -4.95 0.56 -0.50
CA PRO A 23 -5.00 1.58 -1.55
C PRO A 23 -3.63 2.25 -1.72
N SER A 24 -3.27 2.62 -2.95
CA SER A 24 -1.97 3.25 -3.26
C SER A 24 -1.71 4.52 -2.43
N ARG A 25 -2.77 5.25 -2.06
CA ARG A 25 -2.67 6.39 -1.13
C ARG A 25 -2.11 5.97 0.22
N ARG A 26 -2.65 4.90 0.83
CA ARG A 26 -2.18 4.38 2.12
C ARG A 26 -0.76 3.83 2.03
N MET A 27 -0.40 3.18 0.92
CA MET A 27 1.00 2.76 0.67
C MET A 27 1.96 3.95 0.70
N ARG A 28 1.59 5.09 0.08
CA ARG A 28 2.41 6.31 0.12
C ARG A 28 2.50 6.92 1.51
N GLU A 29 1.41 6.92 2.27
CA GLU A 29 1.39 7.40 3.66
C GLU A 29 2.33 6.56 4.54
N ILE A 30 2.25 5.23 4.47
CA ILE A 30 3.17 4.33 5.19
C ILE A 30 4.63 4.61 4.81
N LYS A 31 4.94 4.75 3.51
CA LYS A 31 6.29 5.09 3.05
C LYS A 31 6.78 6.41 3.61
N ALA A 32 5.96 7.46 3.52
CA ALA A 32 6.30 8.79 4.00
C ALA A 32 6.63 8.79 5.51
N GLU A 33 5.97 7.94 6.29
CA GLU A 33 6.20 7.83 7.73
C GLU A 33 7.41 6.95 8.09
N ILE A 34 7.61 5.83 7.40
CA ILE A 34 8.67 4.87 7.75
C ILE A 34 10.03 5.22 7.14
N GLU A 35 10.07 5.82 5.95
CA GLU A 35 11.34 6.10 5.25
C GLU A 35 12.28 7.03 6.03
N PRO A 36 11.83 8.12 6.68
CA PRO A 36 12.72 8.95 7.50
C PRO A 36 13.39 8.15 8.62
N PHE A 37 12.65 7.24 9.26
CA PHE A 37 13.17 6.36 10.29
C PHE A 37 14.20 5.38 9.72
N LEU A 38 13.92 4.73 8.59
CA LEU A 38 14.86 3.81 7.94
C LEU A 38 16.17 4.51 7.54
N ARG A 39 16.10 5.76 7.06
CA ARG A 39 17.30 6.58 6.75
C ARG A 39 18.17 6.83 7.98
N GLN A 40 17.56 7.07 9.14
CA GLN A 40 18.29 7.33 10.39
C GLN A 40 19.06 6.10 10.89
N LEU A 41 18.63 4.89 10.52
CA LEU A 41 19.31 3.65 10.88
C LEU A 41 20.63 3.43 10.10
N GLY A 42 20.93 4.26 9.09
CA GLY A 42 22.16 4.16 8.32
C GLY A 42 22.25 2.92 7.42
N ILE A 43 21.12 2.29 7.11
CA ILE A 43 21.04 1.10 6.26
C ILE A 43 20.74 1.48 4.80
N VAL A 44 21.26 0.70 3.85
CA VAL A 44 20.79 0.73 2.45
C VAL A 44 19.51 -0.08 2.37
N TYR A 45 18.45 0.49 1.81
CA TYR A 45 17.14 -0.17 1.76
C TYR A 45 16.33 0.22 0.52
N GLY A 46 15.47 -0.71 0.11
CA GLY A 46 14.28 -0.45 -0.70
C GLY A 46 13.02 -0.83 0.09
N ILE A 47 11.89 -0.17 -0.15
CA ILE A 47 10.61 -0.55 0.44
C ILE A 47 9.50 -0.57 -0.60
N HIS A 48 8.77 -1.68 -0.68
CA HIS A 48 7.64 -1.83 -1.59
C HIS A 48 6.55 -2.74 -1.00
N PHE A 49 5.39 -2.79 -1.66
CA PHE A 49 4.23 -3.56 -1.21
C PHE A 49 3.88 -4.61 -2.26
N LYS A 50 3.51 -5.81 -1.82
CA LYS A 50 3.09 -6.90 -2.70
C LYS A 50 1.81 -7.56 -2.21
N GLU A 51 0.95 -7.87 -3.18
CA GLU A 51 -0.15 -8.83 -3.04
C GLU A 51 0.38 -10.19 -3.52
N GLU A 52 0.38 -11.20 -2.67
CA GLU A 52 0.81 -12.55 -3.03
C GLU A 52 -0.42 -13.45 -3.18
N LYS A 53 -0.48 -14.24 -4.25
CA LYS A 53 -1.60 -15.17 -4.46
C LYS A 53 -1.59 -16.23 -3.37
N GLY A 54 -2.74 -16.41 -2.72
CA GLY A 54 -2.91 -17.37 -1.63
C GLY A 54 -2.59 -16.82 -0.23
N GLU A 55 -2.10 -15.58 -0.13
CA GLU A 55 -1.97 -14.91 1.16
C GLU A 55 -3.18 -14.04 1.47
N LYS A 56 -3.56 -14.00 2.76
CA LYS A 56 -4.71 -13.22 3.23
C LYS A 56 -4.41 -11.73 3.38
N GLY A 57 -3.18 -11.28 3.13
CA GLY A 57 -2.88 -9.86 3.26
C GLY A 57 -1.63 -9.37 2.53
N ILE A 58 -1.42 -8.07 2.64
CA ILE A 58 -0.34 -7.35 1.97
C ILE A 58 1.00 -7.63 2.65
N ARG A 59 2.02 -7.90 1.83
CA ARG A 59 3.42 -7.92 2.27
C ARG A 59 4.02 -6.54 2.13
N ILE A 60 4.65 -6.07 3.20
CA ILE A 60 5.59 -4.95 3.16
C ILE A 60 6.98 -5.55 3.04
N VAL A 61 7.64 -5.30 1.91
CA VAL A 61 8.96 -5.84 1.59
C VAL A 61 10.00 -4.77 1.87
N LEU A 62 10.93 -5.09 2.76
CA LEU A 62 12.15 -4.35 3.00
C LEU A 62 13.28 -5.05 2.25
N GLU A 63 13.86 -4.38 1.27
CA GLU A 63 14.96 -4.91 0.45
C GLU A 63 16.31 -4.80 1.16
N CYS A 64 16.39 -5.43 2.32
CA CYS A 64 17.62 -5.74 3.05
C CYS A 64 17.32 -6.75 4.18
N ILE A 65 18.38 -7.26 4.80
CA ILE A 65 18.32 -8.08 6.02
C ILE A 65 19.12 -7.32 7.10
N PRO A 66 18.45 -6.48 7.90
CA PRO A 66 19.11 -5.78 9.01
C PRO A 66 19.59 -6.75 10.09
N PHE A 67 20.50 -6.30 10.96
CA PHE A 67 20.81 -7.04 12.19
C PHE A 67 19.55 -7.25 13.03
N PRO A 68 19.44 -8.36 13.80
CA PRO A 68 18.23 -8.71 14.52
C PRO A 68 17.65 -7.58 15.40
N SER A 69 18.50 -6.86 16.15
CA SER A 69 18.06 -5.73 16.98
C SER A 69 17.48 -4.56 16.16
N THR A 70 18.11 -4.24 15.04
CA THR A 70 17.61 -3.25 14.08
C THR A 70 16.27 -3.70 13.50
N LEU A 71 16.15 -4.98 13.17
CA LEU A 71 14.94 -5.55 12.59
C LEU A 71 13.75 -5.51 13.55
N GLU A 72 13.97 -5.81 14.84
CA GLU A 72 12.93 -5.63 15.87
C GLU A 72 12.48 -4.18 15.98
N THR A 73 13.42 -3.24 15.96
CA THR A 73 13.11 -1.80 16.02
C THR A 73 12.29 -1.36 14.80
N ILE A 74 12.63 -1.86 13.61
CA ILE A 74 11.85 -1.62 12.38
C ILE A 74 10.45 -2.21 12.49
N GLN A 75 10.30 -3.44 13.00
CA GLN A 75 9.00 -4.06 13.16
C GLN A 75 8.10 -3.26 14.10
N ILE A 76 8.62 -2.82 15.25
CA ILE A 76 7.89 -1.99 16.21
C ILE A 76 7.44 -0.70 15.53
N LYS A 77 8.35 0.01 14.87
CA LYS A 77 8.02 1.27 14.21
C LYS A 77 7.00 1.08 13.09
N LEU A 78 7.15 0.04 12.28
CA LEU A 78 6.23 -0.27 11.20
C LEU A 78 4.85 -0.63 11.76
N GLN A 79 4.78 -1.37 12.87
CA GLN A 79 3.53 -1.67 13.57
C GLN A 79 2.84 -0.41 14.08
N GLU A 80 3.58 0.59 14.56
CA GLU A 80 3.03 1.90 14.94
C GLU A 80 2.43 2.65 13.76
N VAL A 81 3.15 2.71 12.63
CA VAL A 81 2.73 3.41 11.41
C VAL A 81 1.43 2.82 10.85
N VAL A 82 1.25 1.50 10.97
CA VAL A 82 0.11 0.81 10.36
C VAL A 82 -1.09 0.59 11.28
N LYS A 83 -0.96 0.89 12.58
CA LYS A 83 -1.96 0.50 13.59
C LYS A 83 -3.38 1.01 13.26
N ASP A 84 -3.49 2.24 12.76
CA ASP A 84 -4.76 2.94 12.51
C ASP A 84 -5.36 2.65 11.12
N ILE A 85 -4.68 1.87 10.29
CA ILE A 85 -5.19 1.45 8.98
C ILE A 85 -6.12 0.24 9.17
N PRO A 86 -7.40 0.25 8.76
CA PRO A 86 -8.26 -0.92 8.93
C PRO A 86 -7.75 -2.11 8.11
N ALA A 87 -7.86 -3.33 8.64
CA ALA A 87 -7.46 -4.56 7.95
C ALA A 87 -8.30 -4.80 6.67
N VAL A 88 -9.58 -4.42 6.71
CA VAL A 88 -10.46 -4.40 5.54
C VAL A 88 -10.78 -2.93 5.25
N PRO A 89 -10.12 -2.29 4.27
CA PRO A 89 -10.47 -0.94 3.90
C PRO A 89 -11.88 -0.92 3.30
N GLN A 90 -12.68 0.06 3.71
CA GLN A 90 -13.96 0.32 3.07
C GLN A 90 -13.73 0.60 1.59
N SER A 91 -14.46 -0.09 0.72
CA SER A 91 -14.47 0.20 -0.71
C SER A 91 -15.02 1.61 -0.92
N VAL A 92 -14.20 2.52 -1.42
CA VAL A 92 -14.69 3.82 -1.90
C VAL A 92 -15.48 3.53 -3.17
N GLN A 93 -16.82 3.53 -3.08
CA GLN A 93 -17.67 3.57 -4.27
C GLN A 93 -17.46 4.93 -4.94
N VAL A 94 -16.68 4.94 -6.02
CA VAL A 94 -16.60 6.10 -6.90
C VAL A 94 -17.87 6.12 -7.72
N TYR A 95 -18.83 6.95 -7.33
CA TYR A 95 -19.95 7.30 -8.21
C TYR A 95 -19.40 8.14 -9.36
N ILE A 96 -19.25 7.53 -10.53
CA ILE A 96 -19.11 8.28 -11.78
C ILE A 96 -20.49 8.92 -12.00
N LYS A 97 -20.62 10.20 -11.65
CA LYS A 97 -21.79 10.98 -12.02
C LYS A 97 -21.68 11.23 -13.51
N ASP A 98 -22.40 10.47 -14.32
CA ASP A 98 -22.58 10.76 -15.73
C ASP A 98 -22.97 12.23 -15.84
N ASN A 99 -22.11 13.02 -16.49
CA ASN A 99 -22.36 14.42 -16.73
C ASN A 99 -23.01 14.49 -18.11
N PRO A 100 -24.35 14.70 -18.22
CA PRO A 100 -24.99 14.83 -19.52
C PRO A 100 -24.63 16.21 -20.10
N ARG A 101 -23.44 16.34 -20.67
CA ARG A 101 -23.13 17.48 -21.53
C ARG A 101 -23.73 17.23 -22.92
N GLN A 102 -24.96 17.73 -23.02
CA GLN A 102 -25.60 18.30 -24.22
C GLN A 102 -25.81 17.37 -25.42
N ALA A 103 -26.96 16.69 -25.40
CA ALA A 103 -27.74 16.54 -26.62
C ALA A 103 -28.34 17.91 -26.99
N ASN A 104 -27.80 18.59 -28.00
CA ASN A 104 -28.55 19.49 -28.87
C ASN A 104 -27.72 19.94 -30.06
N GLY A 105 -28.15 19.53 -31.26
CA GLY A 105 -27.53 19.94 -32.51
C GLY A 105 -28.14 19.21 -33.69
N GLY A 106 -29.48 19.18 -33.78
CA GLY A 106 -30.15 18.76 -35.01
C GLY A 106 -29.76 19.67 -36.17
N LYS A 107 -29.46 19.08 -37.33
CA LYS A 107 -29.74 19.66 -38.64
C LYS A 107 -30.02 18.53 -39.62
N THR A 108 -31.30 18.39 -39.91
CA THR A 108 -31.82 17.74 -41.10
C THR A 108 -31.32 18.48 -42.35
N TYR A 109 -30.83 17.74 -43.34
CA TYR A 109 -30.94 18.15 -44.74
C TYR A 109 -31.30 16.91 -45.54
N GLY A 110 -32.56 16.85 -45.94
CA GLY A 110 -33.02 16.03 -47.05
C GLY A 110 -33.32 16.92 -48.25
N LYS A 111 -32.89 16.43 -49.42
CA LYS A 111 -33.50 16.51 -50.77
C LYS A 111 -32.53 17.02 -51.85
N GLY A 112 -32.54 16.26 -52.95
CA GLY A 112 -31.89 16.48 -54.22
C GLY A 112 -31.81 15.17 -54.96
#